data_AF-A0A258DNL1-F1
#
_entry.id   AF-A0A258DNL1-F1
#
_cell.length_a   1.000
_cell.length_b   1.000
_cell.length_c   1.000
_cell.angle_alpha   90.00
_cell.angle_beta   90.00
_cell.angle_gamma   90.00
#
_symmetry.space_group_name_H-M   'P 1'
#
loop_
_entity.id
_entity.type
_entity.pdbx_description
1 polymer ?
#
loop_
_entity_poly.entity_id
_entity_poly.type
_entity_poly.pdbx_seq_one_letter_code
_entity_poly.pdbx_strand_id
1 'polypeptide(L)'
;MLILQSIHCQANVPQLMVADSLFNQQSYKEAMQIYEVNYQLGVYSPAMLLKMAFIAEGIGNTESATLYLTKYYDLNPNPQTLTKIKSLTKQNELVGYEVSDGMRFVLFLIEYREIIVASLTLFLILSLIILWSKGKSLTEARFYWPSVILITVIFLTNNFLKGPNTAIITKSPTLIMSKPTAGGDPVDLVEPGHRVKIKSTKDIWYEVEWKNKTAYIKKDHLTRL
;
A
#
# COMPACT_ATOMS: atom_id res chain seq x y z
N MET A 1 2.23 -17.99 -38.60
CA MET A 1 3.12 -18.34 -37.46
C MET A 1 3.07 -17.17 -36.49
N LEU A 2 2.11 -17.20 -35.56
CA LEU A 2 1.98 -16.21 -34.48
C LEU A 2 2.72 -16.78 -33.28
N ILE A 3 3.87 -16.18 -32.96
CA ILE A 3 4.61 -16.48 -31.74
C ILE A 3 3.88 -15.73 -30.63
N LEU A 4 3.06 -16.43 -29.84
CA LEU A 4 2.62 -15.91 -28.55
C LEU A 4 3.86 -15.78 -27.66
N GLN A 5 4.21 -14.56 -27.32
CA GLN A 5 5.20 -14.27 -26.30
C GLN A 5 4.68 -14.77 -24.95
N SER A 6 5.58 -15.37 -24.17
CA SER A 6 5.33 -15.82 -22.81
C SER A 6 4.94 -14.64 -21.92
N ILE A 7 3.74 -14.70 -21.36
CA ILE A 7 3.29 -13.82 -20.28
C ILE A 7 4.17 -14.13 -19.07
N HIS A 8 5.18 -13.29 -18.80
CA HIS A 8 5.96 -13.33 -17.57
C HIS A 8 5.12 -12.73 -16.42
N CYS A 9 4.07 -13.46 -16.02
CA CYS A 9 3.31 -13.20 -14.79
C CYS A 9 3.31 -14.48 -13.94
N GLN A 10 4.49 -15.04 -13.72
CA GLN A 10 4.70 -16.00 -12.65
C GLN A 10 5.84 -15.44 -11.81
N ALA A 11 5.54 -15.15 -10.55
CA ALA A 11 6.53 -15.14 -9.48
C ALA A 11 7.51 -16.31 -9.68
N ASN A 12 8.74 -16.24 -9.17
CA ASN A 12 9.63 -17.39 -9.20
C ASN A 12 9.14 -18.48 -8.21
N VAL A 13 7.98 -19.07 -8.52
CA VAL A 13 7.27 -20.09 -7.74
C VAL A 13 8.20 -21.21 -7.28
N PRO A 14 9.17 -21.69 -8.09
CA PRO A 14 10.14 -22.67 -7.64
C PRO A 14 10.93 -22.25 -6.39
N GLN A 15 11.37 -20.98 -6.30
CA GLN A 15 12.14 -20.51 -5.14
C GLN A 15 11.27 -20.40 -3.88
N LEU A 16 10.03 -19.93 -4.01
CA LEU A 16 9.12 -19.84 -2.87
C LEU A 16 8.72 -21.22 -2.34
N MET A 17 8.54 -22.22 -3.22
CA MET A 17 8.32 -23.60 -2.81
C MET A 17 9.51 -24.18 -2.04
N VAL A 18 10.74 -23.86 -2.45
CA VAL A 18 11.95 -24.27 -1.72
C VAL A 18 11.99 -23.59 -0.35
N ALA A 19 11.72 -22.29 -0.27
CA ALA A 19 11.66 -21.58 1.01
C ALA A 19 10.60 -22.15 1.96
N ASP A 20 9.43 -22.50 1.43
CA ASP A 20 8.35 -23.14 2.20
C ASP A 20 8.75 -24.52 2.71
N SER A 21 9.48 -25.30 1.91
CA SER A 21 10.04 -26.58 2.33
C SER A 21 11.07 -26.40 3.45
N LEU A 22 12.00 -25.46 3.30
CA LEU A 22 13.00 -25.11 4.32
C LEU A 22 12.34 -24.67 5.63
N PHE A 23 11.28 -23.85 5.55
CA PHE A 23 10.50 -23.43 6.70
C PHE A 23 9.89 -24.63 7.44
N ASN A 24 9.29 -25.57 6.71
CA ASN A 24 8.71 -26.77 7.28
C ASN A 24 9.77 -27.69 7.92
N GLN A 25 11.00 -27.64 7.41
CA GLN A 25 12.17 -28.33 7.98
C GLN A 25 12.84 -27.53 9.11
N GLN A 26 12.22 -26.43 9.58
CA GLN A 26 12.74 -25.53 10.63
C GLN A 26 14.07 -24.84 10.27
N SER A 27 14.48 -24.88 8.99
CA SER A 27 15.63 -24.15 8.44
C SER A 27 15.23 -22.69 8.18
N TYR A 28 14.91 -21.97 9.26
CA TYR A 28 14.29 -20.65 9.22
C TYR A 28 15.19 -19.57 8.64
N LYS A 29 16.50 -19.66 8.87
CA LYS A 29 17.47 -18.68 8.37
C LYS A 29 17.57 -18.74 6.86
N GLU A 30 17.68 -19.95 6.31
CA GLU A 30 17.76 -20.23 4.88
C GLU A 30 16.44 -19.87 4.19
N ALA A 31 15.30 -20.21 4.81
CA ALA A 31 13.99 -19.81 4.33
C ALA A 31 13.86 -18.27 4.28
N MET A 32 14.28 -17.57 5.33
CA MET A 32 14.22 -16.12 5.40
C MET A 32 15.03 -15.43 4.29
N GLN A 33 16.23 -15.92 3.98
CA GLN A 33 17.04 -15.36 2.90
C GLN A 33 16.31 -15.36 1.55
N ILE A 34 15.62 -16.45 1.24
CA ILE A 34 14.84 -16.55 0.00
C ILE A 34 13.60 -15.65 0.08
N TYR A 35 12.93 -15.61 1.22
CA TYR A 35 11.76 -14.74 1.41
C TYR A 35 12.12 -13.26 1.30
N GLU A 36 13.21 -12.79 1.89
CA GLU A 36 13.62 -11.38 1.83
C GLU A 36 13.89 -10.92 0.40
N VAL A 37 14.56 -11.74 -0.41
CA VAL A 37 14.79 -11.45 -1.83
C VAL A 37 13.46 -11.28 -2.57
N ASN A 38 12.52 -12.20 -2.38
CA ASN A 38 11.21 -12.14 -3.02
C ASN A 38 10.39 -10.94 -2.52
N TYR A 39 10.47 -10.63 -1.22
CA TYR A 39 9.83 -9.47 -0.62
C TYR A 39 10.34 -8.15 -1.23
N GLN A 40 11.66 -8.02 -1.40
CA GLN A 40 12.28 -6.85 -2.03
C GLN A 40 11.90 -6.70 -3.51
N LEU A 41 11.65 -7.81 -4.21
CA LEU A 41 11.15 -7.81 -5.59
C LEU A 41 9.65 -7.48 -5.68
N GLY A 42 8.96 -7.27 -4.56
CA GLY A 42 7.51 -7.05 -4.51
C GLY A 42 6.68 -8.32 -4.72
N VAL A 43 7.32 -9.49 -4.68
CA VAL A 43 6.70 -10.80 -4.91
C VAL A 43 6.49 -11.48 -3.57
N TYR A 44 5.32 -11.28 -2.97
CA TYR A 44 5.00 -11.86 -1.66
C TYR A 44 3.53 -12.30 -1.58
N SER A 45 3.29 -13.36 -0.81
CA SER A 45 1.95 -13.86 -0.49
C SER A 45 1.60 -13.61 0.99
N PRO A 46 0.30 -13.61 1.35
CA PRO A 46 -0.08 -13.48 2.76
C PRO A 46 0.54 -14.55 3.67
N ALA A 47 0.63 -15.79 3.19
CA ALA A 47 1.27 -16.88 3.92
C ALA A 47 2.77 -16.65 4.12
N MET A 48 3.47 -16.18 3.08
CA MET A 48 4.89 -15.83 3.16
C MET A 48 5.13 -14.73 4.19
N LEU A 49 4.33 -13.66 4.20
CA LEU A 49 4.48 -12.56 5.17
C LEU A 49 4.30 -13.03 6.61
N LEU A 50 3.36 -13.94 6.87
CA LEU A 50 3.19 -14.55 8.19
C LEU A 50 4.42 -15.39 8.60
N LYS A 51 4.99 -16.17 7.66
CA LYS A 51 6.21 -16.95 7.92
C LYS A 51 7.41 -16.04 8.19
N MET A 52 7.57 -14.96 7.42
CA MET A 52 8.60 -13.95 7.67
C MET A 52 8.42 -13.30 9.04
N ALA A 53 7.19 -12.90 9.39
CA ALA A 53 6.88 -12.35 10.71
C ALA A 53 7.22 -13.32 11.84
N PHE A 54 6.86 -14.60 11.67
CA PHE A 54 7.16 -15.66 12.63
C PHE A 54 8.68 -15.84 12.83
N ILE A 55 9.45 -15.90 11.75
CA ILE A 55 10.92 -16.03 11.82
C ILE A 55 11.52 -14.79 12.50
N ALA A 56 11.09 -13.59 12.08
CA ALA A 56 11.58 -12.33 12.64
C ALA A 56 11.27 -12.21 14.14
N GLU A 57 10.07 -12.63 14.57
CA GLU A 57 9.71 -12.69 15.98
C GLU A 57 10.58 -13.71 16.74
N GLY A 58 10.81 -14.90 16.16
CA GLY A 58 11.62 -15.95 16.77
C GLY A 58 13.08 -15.57 17.01
N ILE A 59 13.65 -14.68 16.19
CA ILE A 59 15.00 -14.13 16.38
C ILE A 59 15.02 -12.84 17.23
N GLY A 60 13.87 -12.43 17.77
CA GLY A 60 13.73 -11.23 18.60
C GLY A 60 13.73 -9.91 17.81
N ASN A 61 13.61 -9.95 16.49
CA ASN A 61 13.52 -8.75 15.65
C ASN A 61 12.05 -8.28 15.54
N THR A 62 11.62 -7.59 16.59
CA THR A 62 10.28 -7.00 16.72
C THR A 62 9.96 -6.01 15.59
N GLU A 63 10.95 -5.24 15.11
CA GLU A 63 10.78 -4.23 14.06
C GLU A 63 10.34 -4.88 12.73
N SER A 64 11.11 -5.87 12.27
CA SER A 64 10.81 -6.62 11.05
C SER A 64 9.53 -7.43 11.17
N ALA A 65 9.31 -8.08 12.33
CA ALA A 65 8.07 -8.82 12.56
C ALA A 65 6.84 -7.91 12.48
N THR A 66 6.90 -6.73 13.07
CA THR A 66 5.83 -5.72 13.01
C THR A 66 5.59 -5.20 11.59
N LEU A 67 6.67 -4.96 10.84
CA LEU A 67 6.60 -4.57 9.43
C LEU A 67 5.88 -5.64 8.59
N TYR A 68 6.27 -6.91 8.72
CA TYR A 68 5.68 -8.00 7.94
C TYR A 68 4.22 -8.26 8.33
N LEU A 69 3.87 -8.21 9.62
CA LEU A 69 2.48 -8.31 10.07
C LEU A 69 1.61 -7.16 9.55
N THR A 70 2.15 -5.95 9.50
CA THR A 70 1.42 -4.80 8.95
C THR A 70 1.20 -4.96 7.45
N LYS A 71 2.23 -5.41 6.71
CA LYS A 71 2.07 -5.72 5.29
C LYS A 71 1.05 -6.84 5.06
N TYR A 72 1.02 -7.85 5.93
CA TYR A 72 -0.01 -8.88 5.89
C TYR A 72 -1.41 -8.30 6.12
N TYR A 73 -1.56 -7.39 7.09
CA TYR A 73 -2.82 -6.70 7.37
C TYR A 73 -3.33 -5.90 6.16
N ASP A 74 -2.44 -5.25 5.41
CA ASP A 74 -2.82 -4.51 4.19
C ASP A 74 -3.43 -5.44 3.12
N LEU A 75 -2.97 -6.69 3.03
CA LEU A 75 -3.52 -7.69 2.11
C LEU A 75 -4.77 -8.39 2.65
N ASN A 76 -4.80 -8.64 3.97
CA ASN A 76 -5.87 -9.37 4.65
C ASN A 76 -6.21 -8.67 5.97
N PRO A 77 -7.07 -7.63 5.93
CA PRO A 77 -7.45 -6.88 7.12
C PRO A 77 -8.11 -7.79 8.16
N ASN A 78 -7.38 -8.10 9.23
CA ASN A 78 -7.84 -8.96 10.31
C ASN A 78 -7.52 -8.31 11.68
N PRO A 79 -8.53 -8.10 12.56
CA PRO A 79 -8.30 -7.58 13.91
C PRO A 79 -7.29 -8.38 14.73
N GLN A 80 -7.19 -9.70 14.52
CA GLN A 80 -6.22 -10.56 15.19
C GLN A 80 -4.78 -10.13 14.91
N THR A 81 -4.48 -9.69 13.68
CA THR A 81 -3.15 -9.18 13.31
C THR A 81 -2.78 -7.94 14.11
N LEU A 82 -3.72 -7.01 14.29
CA LEU A 82 -3.49 -5.81 15.08
C LEU A 82 -3.29 -6.16 16.56
N THR A 83 -4.04 -7.10 17.09
CA THR A 83 -3.83 -7.63 18.45
C THR A 83 -2.44 -8.26 18.60
N LYS A 84 -1.99 -9.02 17.60
CA LYS A 84 -0.65 -9.59 17.57
C LYS A 84 0.44 -8.51 17.55
N ILE A 85 0.32 -7.50 16.68
CA ILE A 85 1.26 -6.36 16.65
C ILE A 85 1.30 -5.67 18.02
N LYS A 86 0.15 -5.36 18.61
CA LYS A 86 0.05 -4.78 19.96
C LYS A 86 0.79 -5.60 21.01
N SER A 87 0.59 -6.93 21.00
CA SER A 87 1.26 -7.82 21.95
C SER A 87 2.78 -7.87 21.73
N LEU A 88 3.22 -7.88 20.47
CA LEU A 88 4.62 -7.93 20.06
C LEU A 88 5.37 -6.67 20.49
N THR A 89 4.73 -5.50 20.34
CA THR A 89 5.32 -4.19 20.64
C THR A 89 4.99 -3.71 22.06
N LYS A 90 4.24 -4.51 22.85
CA LYS A 90 3.77 -4.18 24.21
C LYS A 90 2.97 -2.89 24.30
N GLN A 91 2.07 -2.68 23.34
CA GLN A 91 1.26 -1.46 23.24
C GLN A 91 -0.22 -1.74 23.49
N ASN A 92 -0.90 -0.78 24.12
CA ASN A 92 -2.34 -0.88 24.37
C ASN A 92 -3.18 -0.52 23.12
N GLU A 93 -2.67 0.39 22.29
CA GLU A 93 -3.34 0.91 21.11
C GLU A 93 -2.39 1.05 19.92
N LEU A 94 -2.94 1.00 18.71
CA LEU A 94 -2.23 1.30 17.47
C LEU A 94 -2.93 2.44 16.75
N VAL A 95 -2.16 3.41 16.28
CA VAL A 95 -2.67 4.63 15.64
C VAL A 95 -2.59 4.45 14.12
N GLY A 96 -3.58 4.98 13.39
CA GLY A 96 -3.58 5.02 11.92
C GLY A 96 -4.14 3.78 11.24
N TYR A 97 -4.71 2.83 12.00
CA TYR A 97 -5.44 1.68 11.44
C TYR A 97 -6.96 1.92 11.34
N GLU A 98 -7.44 3.09 11.78
CA GLU A 98 -8.83 3.48 11.61
C GLU A 98 -9.11 3.79 10.15
N VAL A 99 -9.86 2.91 9.49
CA VAL A 99 -10.34 3.15 8.11
C VAL A 99 -11.83 3.40 8.17
N SER A 100 -12.24 4.64 7.90
CA SER A 100 -13.65 4.99 7.74
C SER A 100 -14.23 4.32 6.49
N ASP A 101 -15.54 4.03 6.49
CA ASP A 101 -16.19 3.38 5.34
C ASP A 101 -16.04 4.17 4.04
N GLY A 102 -16.04 5.51 4.11
CA GLY A 102 -15.75 6.38 2.97
C GLY A 102 -14.31 6.22 2.46
N MET A 103 -13.32 6.10 3.35
CA MET A 103 -11.93 5.85 2.95
C MET A 103 -11.79 4.46 2.32
N ARG A 104 -12.49 3.44 2.82
CA ARG A 104 -12.51 2.09 2.21
C ARG A 104 -13.00 2.15 0.77
N PHE A 105 -14.07 2.91 0.50
CA PHE A 105 -14.57 3.09 -0.85
C PHE A 105 -13.56 3.79 -1.77
N VAL A 106 -12.89 4.85 -1.28
CA VAL A 106 -11.84 5.54 -2.04
C VAL A 106 -10.66 4.60 -2.35
N LEU A 107 -10.22 3.81 -1.37
CA LEU A 107 -9.15 2.81 -1.55
C LEU A 107 -9.53 1.76 -2.60
N PHE A 108 -10.78 1.29 -2.61
CA PHE A 108 -11.29 0.41 -3.65
C PHE A 108 -11.20 1.06 -5.04
N LEU A 109 -11.61 2.33 -5.19
CA LEU A 109 -11.49 3.02 -6.48
C LEU A 109 -10.03 3.15 -6.93
N ILE A 110 -9.10 3.36 -6.00
CA ILE A 110 -7.66 3.44 -6.28
C ILE A 110 -7.12 2.07 -6.72
N GLU A 111 -7.48 0.99 -6.01
CA GLU A 111 -7.04 -0.37 -6.32
C GLU A 111 -7.49 -0.81 -7.72
N TYR A 112 -8.75 -0.53 -8.07
CA TYR A 112 -9.34 -0.88 -9.36
C TYR A 112 -9.22 0.22 -10.41
N ARG A 113 -8.39 1.25 -10.17
CA ARG A 113 -8.28 2.43 -11.04
C ARG A 113 -8.05 2.08 -12.51
N GLU A 114 -7.13 1.14 -12.79
CA GLU A 114 -6.81 0.73 -14.17
C GLU A 114 -8.02 0.09 -14.87
N ILE A 115 -8.74 -0.78 -14.15
CA ILE A 115 -9.94 -1.46 -14.68
C ILE A 115 -11.07 -0.45 -14.91
N ILE A 116 -11.25 0.49 -13.98
CA ILE A 116 -12.25 1.57 -14.10
C ILE A 116 -11.92 2.47 -15.29
N VAL A 117 -10.67 2.93 -15.42
CA VAL A 117 -10.23 3.79 -16.53
C VAL A 117 -10.33 3.06 -17.88
N ALA A 118 -9.95 1.79 -17.94
CA ALA A 118 -10.09 0.98 -19.15
C ALA A 118 -11.56 0.86 -19.57
N SER A 119 -12.46 0.59 -18.61
CA SER A 119 -13.90 0.51 -18.84
C SER A 119 -14.47 1.84 -19.33
N LEU A 120 -14.12 2.96 -18.68
CA LEU A 120 -14.53 4.30 -19.10
C LEU A 120 -14.01 4.67 -20.50
N THR A 121 -12.77 4.27 -20.82
CA THR A 121 -12.17 4.50 -22.14
C THR A 121 -12.89 3.68 -23.21
N LEU A 122 -13.30 2.44 -22.91
CA LEU A 122 -14.12 1.64 -23.81
C LEU A 122 -15.47 2.32 -24.10
N PHE A 123 -16.16 2.82 -23.07
CA PHE A 123 -17.40 3.57 -23.24
C PHE A 123 -17.21 4.86 -24.04
N LEU A 124 -16.08 5.55 -23.85
CA LEU A 124 -15.73 6.73 -24.62
C LEU A 124 -15.56 6.38 -26.11
N ILE A 125 -14.85 5.30 -26.43
CA ILE A 125 -14.67 4.84 -27.81
C ILE A 125 -16.03 4.51 -28.46
N LEU A 126 -16.89 3.76 -27.76
CA LEU A 126 -18.24 3.45 -28.25
C LEU A 126 -19.06 4.72 -28.50
N SER A 127 -19.00 5.69 -27.58
CA SER A 127 -19.65 6.99 -27.73
C SER A 127 -19.15 7.74 -28.96
N LEU A 128 -17.84 7.76 -29.20
CA LEU A 128 -17.25 8.40 -30.38
C LEU A 128 -17.61 7.69 -31.69
N ILE A 129 -17.68 6.35 -31.70
CA ILE A 129 -18.14 5.57 -32.87
C ILE A 129 -19.58 5.92 -33.22
N ILE A 130 -20.47 6.05 -32.24
CA ILE A 130 -21.87 6.45 -32.46
C ILE A 130 -21.95 7.85 -33.06
N LEU A 131 -21.17 8.80 -32.53
CA LEU A 131 -21.10 10.16 -33.06
C LEU A 131 -20.60 10.18 -34.51
N TRP A 132 -19.54 9.42 -34.79
CA TRP A 132 -18.97 9.31 -36.13
C TRP A 132 -19.96 8.67 -37.12
N SER A 133 -20.64 7.59 -36.72
CA SER A 133 -21.65 6.90 -37.52
C SER A 133 -22.86 7.78 -37.85
N LYS A 134 -23.27 8.65 -36.92
CA LYS A 134 -24.43 9.55 -37.10
C LYS A 134 -24.08 10.84 -37.85
N GLY A 135 -22.80 11.15 -38.05
CA GLY A 135 -22.30 12.20 -38.95
C GLY A 135 -23.04 13.54 -38.82
N LYS A 136 -23.57 14.06 -39.94
CA LYS A 136 -24.27 15.36 -40.04
C LYS A 136 -25.71 15.35 -39.51
N SER A 137 -26.25 14.21 -39.08
CA SER A 137 -27.60 14.09 -38.51
C SER A 137 -27.68 14.62 -37.07
N LEU A 138 -26.54 14.93 -36.44
CA LEU A 138 -26.44 15.42 -35.07
C LEU A 138 -26.25 16.94 -35.09
N THR A 139 -27.34 17.68 -35.26
CA THR A 139 -27.36 19.16 -35.23
C THR A 139 -27.41 19.74 -33.82
N GLU A 140 -27.73 18.94 -32.81
CA GLU A 140 -27.89 19.40 -31.43
C GLU A 140 -26.65 19.12 -30.58
N ALA A 141 -26.18 20.14 -29.84
CA ALA A 141 -25.03 20.03 -28.94
C ALA A 141 -25.21 18.95 -27.82
N ARG A 142 -26.45 18.53 -27.53
CA ARG A 142 -26.77 17.51 -26.52
C ARG A 142 -26.06 16.17 -26.73
N PHE A 143 -25.75 15.83 -27.97
CA PHE A 143 -25.15 14.54 -28.31
C PHE A 143 -23.67 14.42 -27.90
N TYR A 144 -22.97 15.54 -27.71
CA TYR A 144 -21.56 15.56 -27.31
C TYR A 144 -21.34 15.49 -25.80
N TRP A 145 -22.35 15.85 -24.99
CA TRP A 145 -22.25 15.91 -23.53
C TRP A 145 -21.78 14.60 -22.87
N PRO A 146 -22.27 13.41 -23.26
CA PRO A 146 -21.78 12.15 -22.70
C PRO A 146 -20.28 11.96 -22.89
N SER A 147 -19.73 12.28 -24.07
CA SER A 147 -18.30 12.15 -24.35
C SER A 147 -17.47 13.15 -23.54
N VAL A 148 -17.95 14.39 -23.40
CA VAL A 148 -17.29 15.41 -22.57
C VAL A 148 -17.25 15.01 -21.10
N ILE A 149 -18.34 14.45 -20.58
CA ILE A 149 -18.42 13.94 -19.20
C ILE A 149 -17.43 12.78 -19.03
N LEU A 150 -17.41 11.81 -19.95
CA LEU A 150 -16.47 10.68 -19.89
C LEU A 150 -15.01 11.15 -19.90
N ILE A 151 -14.64 12.07 -20.81
CA ILE A 151 -13.29 12.66 -20.86
C ILE A 151 -12.95 13.33 -19.53
N THR A 152 -13.87 14.11 -18.97
CA THR A 152 -13.65 14.81 -17.70
C THR A 152 -13.46 13.82 -16.55
N VAL A 153 -14.29 12.78 -16.46
CA VAL A 153 -14.18 11.75 -15.41
C VAL A 153 -12.88 10.94 -15.54
N ILE A 154 -12.47 10.58 -16.77
CA ILE A 154 -11.19 9.90 -17.03
C ILE A 154 -10.03 10.80 -16.61
N PHE A 155 -10.08 12.09 -16.95
CA PHE A 155 -9.05 13.06 -16.55
C PHE A 155 -8.97 13.18 -15.03
N LEU A 156 -10.10 13.34 -14.34
CA LEU A 156 -10.15 13.46 -12.89
C LEU A 156 -9.61 12.20 -12.20
N THR A 157 -10.07 11.03 -12.63
CA THR A 157 -9.60 9.73 -12.11
C THR A 157 -8.11 9.56 -12.32
N ASN A 158 -7.59 9.91 -13.50
CA ASN A 158 -6.17 9.72 -13.79
C ASN A 158 -5.26 10.64 -12.96
N ASN A 159 -5.68 11.88 -12.71
CA ASN A 159 -4.84 12.90 -12.09
C ASN A 159 -4.98 12.97 -10.56
N PHE A 160 -6.18 12.78 -10.03
CA PHE A 160 -6.48 13.04 -8.62
C PHE A 160 -6.70 11.77 -7.79
N LEU A 161 -7.10 10.66 -8.40
CA LEU A 161 -7.31 9.40 -7.69
C LEU A 161 -5.97 8.70 -7.45
N LYS A 162 -5.29 9.09 -6.37
CA LYS A 162 -4.00 8.53 -5.95
C LYS A 162 -4.12 7.90 -4.55
N GLY A 163 -3.39 6.81 -4.34
CA GLY A 163 -3.23 6.15 -3.04
C GLY A 163 -2.75 7.10 -1.94
N PRO A 164 -3.23 6.95 -0.70
CA PRO A 164 -2.62 7.64 0.42
C PRO A 164 -1.18 7.15 0.58
N ASN A 165 -0.23 8.09 0.68
CA ASN A 165 1.16 7.75 0.95
C ASN A 165 1.31 7.39 2.43
N THR A 166 1.15 6.12 2.77
CA THR A 166 1.23 5.65 4.16
C THR A 166 2.59 5.03 4.46
N ALA A 167 3.04 5.19 5.70
CA ALA A 167 4.20 4.52 6.22
C ALA A 167 3.89 3.95 7.61
N ILE A 168 4.73 3.00 8.02
CA ILE A 168 4.71 2.41 9.35
C ILE A 168 5.97 2.85 10.11
N ILE A 169 5.81 3.13 11.40
CA ILE A 169 6.93 3.32 12.32
C ILE A 169 7.56 1.96 12.59
N THR A 170 8.83 1.79 12.20
CA THR A 170 9.55 0.52 12.35
C THR A 170 10.60 0.55 13.45
N LYS A 171 11.15 1.71 13.78
CA LYS A 171 12.23 1.85 14.76
C LYS A 171 11.72 2.05 16.19
N SER A 172 12.38 1.42 17.15
CA SER A 172 12.12 1.57 18.59
C SER A 172 13.29 2.26 19.33
N PRO A 173 13.02 3.25 20.20
CA PRO A 173 11.82 4.09 20.24
C PRO A 173 11.89 5.18 19.15
N THR A 174 10.74 5.62 18.64
CA THR A 174 10.67 6.71 17.66
C THR A 174 10.10 7.97 18.27
N LEU A 175 10.85 9.06 18.15
CA LEU A 175 10.44 10.37 18.62
C LEU A 175 9.67 11.13 17.54
N ILE A 176 8.47 11.59 17.89
CA ILE A 176 7.61 12.41 17.05
C ILE A 176 7.80 13.87 17.46
N MET A 177 8.12 14.73 16.49
CA MET A 177 8.47 16.13 16.73
C MET A 177 7.40 17.09 16.22
N SER A 178 7.31 18.27 16.85
CA SER A 178 6.41 19.35 16.42
C SER A 178 6.91 20.11 15.19
N LYS A 179 8.23 20.11 14.97
CA LYS A 179 8.92 20.80 13.86
C LYS A 179 9.95 19.88 13.21
N PRO A 180 10.29 20.06 11.91
CA PRO A 180 11.26 19.25 11.19
C PRO A 180 12.71 19.64 11.55
N THR A 181 13.02 19.74 12.84
CA THR A 181 14.31 20.19 13.36
C THR A 181 14.64 19.47 14.66
N ALA A 182 15.94 19.26 14.95
CA ALA A 182 16.37 18.64 16.20
C ALA A 182 15.96 19.43 17.47
N GLY A 183 15.76 20.74 17.35
CA GLY A 183 15.25 21.60 18.43
C GLY A 183 13.73 21.78 18.46
N GLY A 184 12.97 20.96 17.71
CA GLY A 184 11.51 20.93 17.83
C GLY A 184 11.08 20.26 19.12
N ASP A 185 9.97 20.72 19.70
CA ASP A 185 9.44 20.11 20.92
C ASP A 185 9.02 18.64 20.66
N PRO A 186 9.39 17.70 21.54
CA PRO A 186 8.94 16.32 21.44
C PRO A 186 7.43 16.25 21.71
N VAL A 187 6.68 15.73 20.75
CA VAL A 187 5.22 15.57 20.83
C VAL A 187 4.86 14.24 21.47
N ASP A 188 5.54 13.17 21.06
CA ASP A 188 5.25 11.81 21.52
C ASP A 188 6.49 10.91 21.35
N LEU A 189 6.60 9.86 22.16
CA LEU A 189 7.62 8.83 22.02
C LEU A 189 6.91 7.49 21.87
N VAL A 190 7.13 6.83 20.74
CA VAL A 190 6.30 5.69 20.33
C VAL A 190 7.12 4.48 19.93
N GLU A 191 6.51 3.32 20.11
CA GLU A 191 7.05 2.04 19.69
C GLU A 191 6.68 1.72 18.23
N PRO A 192 7.36 0.75 17.58
CA PRO A 192 7.03 0.32 16.23
C PRO A 192 5.57 -0.12 16.11
N GLY A 193 5.01 -0.03 14.91
CA GLY A 193 3.69 -0.57 14.61
C GLY A 193 2.60 0.47 14.42
N HIS A 194 2.80 1.75 14.74
CA HIS A 194 1.83 2.77 14.32
C HIS A 194 1.92 3.03 12.82
N ARG A 195 0.76 3.26 12.20
CA ARG A 195 0.64 3.69 10.81
C ARG A 195 0.46 5.21 10.77
N VAL A 196 1.14 5.85 9.83
CA VAL A 196 1.08 7.29 9.63
C VAL A 196 0.87 7.64 8.16
N LYS A 197 0.13 8.71 7.90
CA LYS A 197 -0.06 9.26 6.56
C LYS A 197 0.98 10.34 6.32
N ILE A 198 1.84 10.15 5.32
CA ILE A 198 2.84 11.13 4.89
C ILE A 198 2.15 12.19 4.03
N LYS A 199 2.17 13.44 4.49
CA LYS A 199 1.68 14.61 3.76
C LYS A 199 2.74 15.18 2.84
N SER A 200 3.96 15.34 3.35
CA SER A 200 5.06 15.96 2.61
C SER A 200 6.42 15.42 3.08
N THR A 201 7.46 15.74 2.32
CA THR A 201 8.84 15.37 2.64
C THR A 201 9.67 16.64 2.78
N LYS A 202 10.39 16.79 3.90
CA LYS A 202 11.26 17.94 4.19
C LYS A 202 12.63 17.47 4.64
N ASP A 203 13.59 17.48 3.72
CA ASP A 203 14.97 17.03 3.97
C ASP A 203 15.03 15.62 4.60
N ILE A 204 15.50 15.45 5.85
CA ILE A 204 15.54 14.16 6.56
C ILE A 204 14.25 13.80 7.31
N TRP A 205 13.21 14.63 7.19
CA TRP A 205 11.93 14.47 7.89
C TRP A 205 10.78 14.17 6.94
N TYR A 206 9.83 13.37 7.40
CA TYR A 206 8.49 13.30 6.84
C TYR A 206 7.53 14.13 7.68
N GLU A 207 6.72 14.94 7.00
CA GLU A 207 5.55 15.56 7.60
C GLU A 207 4.41 14.54 7.60
N VAL A 208 3.92 14.20 8.78
CA VAL A 208 2.93 13.15 8.98
C VAL A 208 1.71 13.67 9.72
N GLU A 209 0.58 12.99 9.51
CA GLU A 209 -0.60 13.15 10.35
C GLU A 209 -0.51 12.24 11.57
N TRP A 210 -0.47 12.84 12.76
CA TRP A 210 -0.41 12.15 14.05
C TRP A 210 -1.52 12.65 14.97
N LYS A 211 -2.44 11.78 15.40
CA LYS A 211 -3.56 12.12 16.30
C LYS A 211 -4.30 13.42 15.87
N ASN A 212 -4.63 13.53 14.58
CA ASN A 212 -5.27 14.69 13.93
C ASN A 212 -4.46 16.01 13.96
N LYS A 213 -3.15 15.94 14.22
CA LYS A 213 -2.22 17.08 14.15
C LYS A 213 -1.12 16.80 13.14
N THR A 214 -0.54 17.87 12.60
CA THR A 214 0.67 17.75 11.77
C THR A 214 1.88 17.59 12.70
N ALA A 215 2.68 16.55 12.44
CA ALA A 215 3.90 16.25 13.18
C ALA A 215 5.01 15.81 12.23
N TYR A 216 6.21 15.59 12.77
CA TYR A 216 7.39 15.27 11.99
C TYR A 216 8.10 14.05 12.56
N ILE A 217 8.46 13.11 11.69
CA ILE A 217 9.21 11.90 12.04
C ILE A 217 10.38 11.78 11.08
N LYS A 218 11.54 11.31 11.55
CA LYS A 218 12.70 11.09 10.69
C LYS A 218 12.42 9.98 9.68
N LYS A 219 13.00 10.11 8.48
CA LYS A 219 12.76 9.17 7.37
C LYS A 219 13.24 7.75 7.66
N ASP A 220 14.35 7.60 8.34
CA ASP A 220 14.99 6.33 8.70
C ASP A 220 14.20 5.52 9.75
N HIS A 221 13.26 6.16 10.46
CA HIS A 221 12.36 5.52 11.41
C HIS A 221 11.06 5.02 10.77
N LEU A 222 10.84 5.32 9.48
CA LEU A 222 9.63 5.03 8.74
C LEU A 222 9.90 4.14 7.55
N THR A 223 9.11 3.07 7.42
CA THR A 223 9.08 2.24 6.21
C THR A 223 7.80 2.53 5.45
N ARG A 224 7.90 2.86 4.16
CA ARG A 224 6.73 3.07 3.29
C ARG A 224 6.06 1.75 2.98
N LEU A 225 4.72 1.76 2.93
CA LEU A 225 3.88 0.60 2.65
C LEU A 225 3.50 0.51 1.17
#